data_AF-A0A3D5BCT5-F1
#
_entry.id   AF-A0A3D5BCT5-F1
#
_cell.length_a   1.000
_cell.length_b   1.000
_cell.length_c   1.000
_cell.angle_alpha   90.00
_cell.angle_beta   90.00
_cell.angle_gamma   90.00
#
_symmetry.space_group_name_H-M   'P 1'
#
loop_
_entity.id
_entity.type
_entity.pdbx_description
1 polymer ?
#
loop_
_entity_poly.entity_id
_entity_poly.type
_entity_poly.pdbx_seq_one_letter_code
_entity_poly.pdbx_strand_id
1 'polypeptide(L)' 'IPVIFEPTQYYTARWVSAEDKSAFEKFLDANKLNMATDYNGDHVFLARNAWHLNKTAEDFPSIKFMKTKEQAV' A
#
# COMPACT_ATOMS: atom_id res chain seq x y z
N ILE A 1 -12.69 21.45 -14.89
CA ILE A 1 -11.34 21.89 -14.45
C ILE A 1 -10.35 21.25 -15.41
N PRO A 2 -9.48 22.00 -16.09
CA PRO A 2 -8.44 21.42 -16.94
C PRO A 2 -7.45 20.62 -16.07
N VAL A 3 -7.09 19.41 -16.50
CA VAL A 3 -6.21 18.48 -15.76
C VAL A 3 -4.94 18.25 -16.55
N ILE A 4 -3.79 18.30 -15.87
CA ILE A 4 -2.48 17.93 -16.41
C ILE A 4 -1.92 16.80 -15.53
N PHE A 5 -1.40 15.76 -16.16
CA PHE A 5 -0.79 14.63 -15.48
C PHE A 5 0.73 14.79 -15.39
N GLU A 6 1.30 14.27 -14.30
CA GLU A 6 2.74 14.19 -14.08
C GLU A 6 3.20 12.73 -13.96
N PRO A 7 4.42 12.40 -14.40
CA PRO A 7 4.98 11.06 -14.21
C PRO A 7 5.07 10.68 -12.74
N THR A 8 4.84 9.41 -12.44
CA THR A 8 4.98 8.85 -11.09
C THR A 8 6.13 7.86 -11.00
N GLN A 9 6.73 7.77 -9.82
CA GLN A 9 7.74 6.76 -9.46
C GLN A 9 7.13 5.41 -9.02
N TYR A 10 5.80 5.35 -8.89
CA TYR A 10 5.12 4.16 -8.39
C TYR A 10 4.82 3.17 -9.51
N TYR A 11 5.15 1.90 -9.25
CA TYR A 11 4.94 0.76 -10.13
C TYR A 11 3.55 0.13 -9.93
N THR A 12 3.10 -0.02 -8.69
CA THR A 12 1.80 -0.64 -8.40
C THR A 12 1.30 -0.28 -7.00
N ALA A 13 -0.01 -0.38 -6.80
CA ALA A 13 -0.70 -0.16 -5.54
C ALA A 13 -1.24 -1.49 -4.97
N ARG A 14 -1.16 -1.68 -3.66
CA ARG A 14 -1.77 -2.82 -2.95
C ARG A 14 -2.50 -2.31 -1.72
N TRP A 15 -3.75 -2.72 -1.55
CA TRP A 15 -4.39 -2.56 -0.24
C TRP A 15 -3.67 -3.44 0.76
N VAL A 16 -3.45 -2.91 1.95
CA VAL A 16 -2.74 -3.61 3.03
C VAL A 16 -3.64 -3.76 4.25
N SER A 17 -3.55 -4.92 4.88
CA SER A 17 -4.28 -5.22 6.11
C SER A 17 -3.50 -6.21 6.97
N ALA A 18 -3.71 -6.17 8.27
CA ALA A 18 -3.18 -7.17 9.20
C ALA A 18 -4.17 -7.42 10.34
N GLU A 19 -4.06 -8.59 10.97
CA GLU A 19 -4.88 -8.94 12.14
C GLU A 19 -4.28 -8.35 13.42
N ASP A 20 -2.95 -8.29 13.53
CA ASP A 20 -2.24 -7.65 14.64
C ASP A 20 -2.06 -6.15 14.37
N LYS A 21 -2.72 -5.33 15.19
CA LYS A 21 -2.64 -3.87 15.14
C LYS A 21 -1.22 -3.34 15.36
N SER A 22 -0.45 -3.90 16.29
CA SER A 22 0.91 -3.44 16.59
C SER A 22 1.86 -3.75 15.42
N ALA A 23 1.70 -4.90 14.77
CA ALA A 23 2.42 -5.22 13.54
C ALA A 23 2.06 -4.25 12.40
N PHE A 24 0.78 -3.90 12.28
CA PHE A 24 0.32 -2.95 11.28
C PHE A 24 0.88 -1.54 11.50
N GLU A 25 0.87 -1.04 12.74
CA GLU A 25 1.44 0.27 13.07
C GLU A 25 2.94 0.33 12.75
N LYS A 26 3.71 -0.70 13.12
CA LYS A 26 5.14 -0.81 12.75
C LYS A 26 5.35 -0.81 11.23
N PHE A 27 4.48 -1.50 10.49
CA PHE A 27 4.53 -1.52 9.03
C PHE A 27 4.28 -0.11 8.44
N LEU A 28 3.25 0.59 8.93
CA LEU A 28 2.92 1.95 8.50
C LEU A 28 4.08 2.91 8.77
N ASP A 29 4.68 2.85 9.96
CA ASP A 29 5.80 3.71 10.32
C ASP A 29 7.04 3.44 9.46
N ALA A 30 7.37 2.17 9.24
CA ALA A 30 8.51 1.78 8.40
C ALA A 30 8.34 2.16 6.93
N ASN A 31 7.11 2.19 6.42
CA ASN A 31 6.81 2.40 5.00
C ASN A 31 6.12 3.74 4.71
N LYS A 32 6.13 4.69 5.65
CA LYS A 32 5.33 5.93 5.61
C LYS A 32 5.38 6.70 4.28
N LEU A 33 6.55 6.77 3.63
CA LEU A 33 6.72 7.47 2.33
C LEU A 33 6.09 6.75 1.13
N ASN A 34 5.76 5.48 1.30
CA ASN A 34 5.13 4.62 0.29
C ASN A 34 3.70 4.25 0.71
N MET A 35 3.13 4.94 1.69
CA MET A 35 1.74 4.74 2.10
C MET A 35 0.85 5.87 1.59
N ALA A 36 -0.34 5.50 1.18
CA ALA A 36 -1.42 6.40 0.83
C ALA A 36 -2.73 5.88 1.42
N THR A 37 -3.76 6.70 1.28
CA THR A 37 -5.14 6.38 1.65
C THR A 37 -5.99 6.44 0.40
N ASP A 38 -6.82 5.44 0.17
CA ASP A 38 -7.78 5.47 -0.93
C ASP A 38 -9.00 6.34 -0.61
N TYR A 39 -9.98 6.34 -1.52
CA TYR A 39 -11.21 7.11 -1.35
C TYR A 39 -12.03 6.70 -0.09
N ASN A 40 -11.96 5.45 0.34
CA ASN A 40 -12.73 4.91 1.47
C ASN A 40 -12.00 5.03 2.81
N GLY A 41 -10.79 5.59 2.83
CA GLY A 41 -9.97 5.65 4.04
C GLY A 41 -9.05 4.44 4.22
N ASP A 42 -8.99 3.52 3.26
CA ASP A 42 -8.19 2.31 3.38
C ASP A 42 -6.72 2.56 3.04
N HIS A 43 -5.85 1.89 3.77
CA HIS A 43 -4.41 2.00 3.57
C HIS A 43 -3.96 1.26 2.30
N VAL A 44 -3.18 1.98 1.48
CA VAL A 44 -2.62 1.49 0.24
C VAL A 44 -1.11 1.66 0.26
N PHE A 45 -0.39 0.56 0.01
CA PHE A 45 1.04 0.57 -0.22
C PHE A 45 1.35 0.81 -1.70
N LEU A 46 2.20 1.80 -1.97
CA LEU A 46 2.63 2.22 -3.30
C LEU A 46 4.07 1.72 -3.55
N ALA A 47 4.20 0.58 -4.22
CA ALA A 47 5.50 0.01 -4.51
C ALA A 47 6.18 0.74 -5.69
N ARG A 48 7.52 0.79 -5.67
CA ARG A 48 8.34 1.47 -6.69
C ARG A 48 8.78 0.53 -7.82
N ASN A 49 8.81 -0.77 -7.54
CA ASN A 49 9.05 -1.85 -8.50
C ASN A 49 8.64 -3.19 -7.86
N ALA A 50 8.72 -4.28 -8.63
CA ALA A 50 8.35 -5.63 -8.17
C ALA A 50 9.23 -6.12 -7.01
N TRP A 51 10.54 -5.83 -7.03
CA TRP A 51 11.45 -6.22 -5.95
C TRP A 51 11.09 -5.53 -4.63
N HIS A 52 10.79 -4.23 -4.65
CA HIS A 52 10.36 -3.49 -3.47
C HIS A 52 9.11 -4.12 -2.85
N LEU A 53 8.10 -4.44 -3.68
CA LEU A 53 6.89 -5.11 -3.20
C LEU A 53 7.19 -6.46 -2.54
N ASN A 54 7.96 -7.33 -3.21
CA ASN A 54 8.25 -8.66 -2.70
C ASN A 54 9.10 -8.59 -1.43
N LYS A 55 10.12 -7.72 -1.41
CA LYS A 55 11.00 -7.56 -0.25
C LYS A 55 10.25 -7.05 0.97
N THR A 56 9.37 -6.06 0.79
CA THR A 56 8.53 -5.56 1.88
C THR A 56 7.57 -6.64 2.39
N ALA A 57 7.02 -7.49 1.51
CA ALA A 57 6.16 -8.60 1.93
C ALA A 57 6.94 -9.69 2.72
N GLU A 58 8.20 -9.94 2.35
CA GLU A 58 9.11 -10.82 3.11
C GLU A 58 9.46 -10.25 4.49
N ASP A 59 9.74 -8.94 4.57
CA ASP A 59 10.12 -8.26 5.81
C ASP A 59 8.93 -8.11 6.78
N PHE A 60 7.71 -8.07 6.26
CA PHE A 60 6.48 -7.92 7.02
C PHE A 60 5.46 -9.03 6.69
N PRO A 61 5.75 -10.30 7.06
CA PRO A 61 4.96 -11.46 6.63
C PRO A 61 3.55 -11.51 7.22
N SER A 62 3.27 -10.74 8.28
CA SER A 62 1.94 -10.60 8.88
C SER A 62 1.02 -9.64 8.13
N ILE A 63 1.54 -8.91 7.15
CA ILE A 63 0.79 -7.93 6.34
C ILE A 63 0.29 -8.60 5.07
N LYS A 64 -1.03 -8.57 4.85
CA LYS A 64 -1.65 -9.06 3.62
C LYS A 64 -1.64 -7.95 2.57
N PHE A 65 -1.06 -8.23 1.40
CA PHE A 65 -1.03 -7.33 0.25
C PHE A 65 -2.05 -7.77 -0.81
N MET A 66 -3.15 -7.02 -0.94
CA MET A 66 -4.26 -7.37 -1.82
C MET A 66 -4.15 -6.63 -3.15
N LYS A 67 -4.25 -7.38 -4.26
CA LYS A 67 -4.26 -6.83 -5.63
C LYS A 67 -5.61 -6.25 -6.01
N THR A 68 -6.67 -6.76 -5.40
CA THR A 68 -8.06 -6.40 -5.66
C THR A 68 -8.76 -6.25 -4.31
N LYS A 69 -9.73 -5.33 -4.26
CA LYS A 69 -10.62 -5.16 -3.12
C LYS A 69 -12.05 -5.06 -3.65
N GLU A 70 -12.99 -5.75 -3.01
CA GLU A 70 -14.41 -5.63 -3.34
C GLU A 70 -14.89 -4.22 -3.02
N GLN A 71 -15.62 -3.60 -3.94
CA GLN A 71 -16.30 -2.34 -3.67
C GLN A 71 -17.59 -2.67 -2.91
N ALA A 72 -17.67 -2.23 -1.65
CA ALA A 72 -18.94 -2.15 -0.97
C ALA A 72 -19.76 -1.04 -1.63
N VAL A 73 -20.94 -1.40 -2.14
CA VAL A 73 -21.94 -0.48 -2.74
C VAL A 73 -22.77 0.14 -1.62
#